data_AF-A0A9Q0YAY8-F1
#
_entry.id   AF-A0A9Q0YAY8-F1
#
_cell.length_a   1.000
_cell.length_b   1.000
_cell.length_c   1.000
_cell.angle_alpha   90.00
_cell.angle_beta   90.00
_cell.angle_gamma   90.00
#
_symmetry.space_group_name_H-M   'P 1'
#
loop_
_entity.id
_entity.type
_entity.pdbx_description
1 polymer ?
#
loop_
_entity_poly.entity_id
_entity_poly.type
_entity_poly.pdbx_seq_one_letter_code
_entity_poly.pdbx_strand_id
1 'polypeptide(L)'
;MTDNELNCLILIYTEWIDWPKVILFLIDGLRYDQYGYELPAFYNVEASGVRAEWMDGAFVTLSAPSMYTIATGLHPESHGVVHNLYYDPETGEKTTSYSATLNVSEWWDTGVEPIWVTAKLQGLSVGNIMYPGGMKEVKGIVPDKIIPSDSWWWWNMSLDERVDLAIQWLVEDDFDLVLLYADKPDTLCHTFGTDSPAVKASLDSIDLSVQRLFDQIEENGLSGSVNVIMVSDHGHMNFLRGKQVRLFDYINGSDIEFHMANYGPTFQILPKEGKLEKVRLSACF
;
A
#
# COMPACT_ATOMS: atom_id res chain seq x y z
N MET A 1 -30.94 65.43 14.37
CA MET A 1 -31.75 64.60 13.44
C MET A 1 -30.75 64.04 12.44
N THR A 2 -29.96 63.05 12.82
CA THR A 2 -30.23 61.59 12.75
C THR A 2 -30.38 61.11 11.31
N ASP A 3 -29.26 61.00 10.62
CA ASP A 3 -29.14 60.06 9.50
C ASP A 3 -28.78 58.69 10.10
N ASN A 4 -29.79 57.81 10.14
CA ASN A 4 -29.61 56.40 10.46
C ASN A 4 -29.00 55.72 9.23
N GLU A 5 -27.67 55.56 9.21
CA GLU A 5 -27.04 54.56 8.36
C GLU A 5 -27.47 53.17 8.86
N LEU A 6 -28.35 52.54 8.10
CA LEU A 6 -28.69 51.13 8.23
C LEU A 6 -27.45 50.31 7.87
N ASN A 7 -26.58 50.08 8.86
CA ASN A 7 -25.55 49.07 8.77
C ASN A 7 -26.23 47.69 8.73
N CYS A 8 -26.38 47.13 7.53
CA CYS A 8 -26.72 45.73 7.37
C CYS A 8 -25.52 44.88 7.79
N LEU A 9 -25.64 44.17 8.91
CA LEU A 9 -24.77 43.06 9.25
C LEU A 9 -25.16 41.88 8.36
N ILE A 10 -24.31 41.55 7.38
CA ILE A 10 -24.41 40.28 6.66
C ILE A 10 -23.58 39.27 7.46
N LEU A 11 -24.26 38.40 8.21
CA LEU A 11 -23.65 37.20 8.77
C LEU A 11 -23.71 36.12 7.68
N ILE A 12 -22.59 35.86 7.02
CA ILE A 12 -22.43 34.64 6.21
C ILE A 12 -22.06 33.53 7.18
N TYR A 13 -23.01 32.66 7.50
CA TYR A 13 -22.70 31.36 8.09
C TYR A 13 -22.22 30.46 6.95
N THR A 14 -20.91 30.34 6.78
CA THR A 14 -20.36 29.20 6.05
C THR A 14 -20.45 28.02 7.00
N GLU A 15 -21.37 27.08 6.74
CA GLU A 15 -21.11 25.71 7.17
C GLU A 15 -19.74 25.37 6.59
N TRP A 16 -18.78 25.07 7.47
CA TRP A 16 -17.60 24.37 7.04
C TRP A 16 -18.13 23.09 6.40
N ILE A 17 -17.92 22.95 5.09
CA ILE A 17 -18.15 21.67 4.45
C ILE A 17 -17.10 20.77 5.09
N ASP A 18 -17.50 19.99 6.09
CA ASP A 18 -16.68 18.89 6.58
C ASP A 18 -16.46 17.99 5.36
N TRP A 19 -15.24 18.04 4.82
CA TRP A 19 -14.87 17.11 3.78
C TRP A 19 -14.95 15.72 4.40
N PRO A 20 -15.60 14.76 3.71
CA PRO A 20 -15.72 13.43 4.27
C PRO A 20 -14.31 12.85 4.45
N LYS A 21 -14.02 12.39 5.66
CA LYS A 21 -12.76 11.76 6.05
C LYS A 21 -12.52 10.52 5.19
N VAL A 22 -11.26 10.11 5.04
CA VAL A 22 -10.91 8.96 4.19
C VAL A 22 -10.10 7.94 4.98
N ILE A 23 -10.52 6.68 4.92
CA ILE A 23 -9.65 5.55 5.24
C ILE A 23 -9.22 4.90 3.93
N LEU A 24 -7.92 4.96 3.62
CA LEU A 24 -7.33 4.15 2.55
C LEU A 24 -6.85 2.82 3.17
N PHE A 25 -7.63 1.77 3.00
CA PHE A 25 -7.36 0.45 3.55
C PHE A 25 -6.75 -0.45 2.48
N LEU A 26 -5.44 -0.70 2.58
CA LEU A 26 -4.71 -1.60 1.70
C LEU A 26 -4.55 -2.98 2.34
N ILE A 27 -5.01 -4.01 1.61
CA ILE A 27 -4.92 -5.41 2.01
C ILE A 27 -3.97 -6.13 1.05
N ASP A 28 -2.78 -6.47 1.53
CA ASP A 28 -1.69 -7.02 0.72
C ASP A 28 -2.03 -8.42 0.19
N GLY A 29 -1.91 -8.60 -1.13
CA GLY A 29 -2.05 -9.91 -1.77
C GLY A 29 -3.50 -10.42 -1.89
N LEU A 30 -4.52 -9.58 -1.64
CA LEU A 30 -5.93 -9.92 -1.77
C LEU A 30 -6.36 -9.90 -3.25
N ARG A 31 -6.31 -11.06 -3.90
CA ARG A 31 -6.72 -11.19 -5.31
C ARG A 31 -8.23 -11.04 -5.47
N TYR A 32 -8.65 -10.45 -6.59
CA TYR A 32 -10.05 -10.09 -6.91
C TYR A 32 -11.09 -11.23 -6.77
N ASP A 33 -10.66 -12.49 -6.88
CA ASP A 33 -11.50 -13.70 -6.83
C ASP A 33 -11.45 -14.43 -5.47
N GLN A 34 -10.78 -13.85 -4.46
CA GLN A 34 -10.64 -14.43 -3.12
C GLN A 34 -11.68 -13.92 -2.11
N TYR A 35 -12.57 -13.01 -2.54
CA TYR A 35 -13.61 -12.43 -1.69
C TYR A 35 -14.94 -12.31 -2.44
N GLY A 36 -16.05 -12.41 -1.70
CA GLY A 36 -17.41 -12.48 -2.24
C GLY A 36 -18.37 -13.15 -1.25
N TYR A 37 -19.34 -13.94 -1.74
CA TYR A 37 -20.42 -14.51 -0.91
C TYR A 37 -19.94 -15.36 0.30
N GLU A 38 -18.75 -15.98 0.23
CA GLU A 38 -18.21 -16.75 1.37
C GLU A 38 -17.67 -15.85 2.50
N LEU A 39 -17.53 -14.55 2.26
CA LEU A 39 -17.04 -13.54 3.20
C LEU A 39 -18.14 -12.47 3.42
N PRO A 40 -19.02 -12.67 4.43
CA PRO A 40 -20.22 -11.85 4.61
C PRO A 40 -19.99 -10.35 4.75
N ALA A 41 -18.91 -9.93 5.41
CA ALA A 41 -18.63 -8.50 5.58
C ALA A 41 -18.26 -7.86 4.24
N PHE A 42 -17.35 -8.48 3.48
CA PHE A 42 -17.05 -8.06 2.12
C PHE A 42 -18.31 -8.03 1.25
N TYR A 43 -19.12 -9.10 1.28
CA TYR A 43 -20.38 -9.15 0.54
C TYR A 43 -21.32 -7.98 0.88
N ASN A 44 -21.45 -7.64 2.17
CA ASN A 44 -22.30 -6.54 2.62
C ASN A 44 -21.77 -5.18 2.17
N VAL A 45 -20.46 -4.95 2.24
CA VAL A 45 -19.84 -3.72 1.77
C VAL A 45 -20.01 -3.56 0.26
N GLU A 46 -19.93 -4.65 -0.51
CA GLU A 46 -20.18 -4.63 -1.95
C GLU A 46 -21.64 -4.31 -2.28
N ALA A 47 -22.57 -4.87 -1.50
CA ALA A 47 -24.00 -4.63 -1.69
C ALA A 47 -24.44 -3.20 -1.29
N SER A 48 -23.71 -2.56 -0.39
CA SER A 48 -24.01 -1.21 0.13
C SER A 48 -23.11 -0.11 -0.44
N GLY A 49 -22.05 -0.47 -1.17
CA GLY A 49 -21.05 0.44 -1.71
C GLY A 49 -20.86 0.30 -3.22
N VAL A 50 -19.62 0.47 -3.67
CA VAL A 50 -19.23 0.35 -5.09
C VAL A 50 -18.08 -0.63 -5.21
N ARG A 51 -18.24 -1.65 -6.06
CA ARG A 51 -17.20 -2.64 -6.38
C ARG A 51 -16.84 -2.59 -7.86
N ALA A 52 -15.54 -2.47 -8.14
CA ALA A 52 -14.99 -2.81 -9.46
C ALA A 52 -14.82 -4.34 -9.58
N GLU A 53 -14.91 -4.87 -10.79
CA GLU A 53 -14.73 -6.33 -11.02
C GLU A 53 -13.33 -6.79 -10.61
N TRP A 54 -12.31 -5.98 -10.94
CA TRP A 54 -10.93 -6.07 -10.44
C TRP A 54 -10.24 -4.70 -10.59
N MET A 55 -9.01 -4.59 -10.09
CA MET A 55 -8.11 -3.47 -10.32
C MET A 55 -6.87 -3.96 -11.08
N ASP A 56 -6.53 -3.30 -12.19
CA ASP A 56 -5.29 -3.57 -12.91
C ASP A 56 -4.10 -2.98 -12.15
N GLY A 57 -3.27 -3.83 -11.56
CA GLY A 57 -2.07 -3.42 -10.83
C GLY A 57 -0.94 -2.95 -11.75
N ALA A 58 -0.02 -2.16 -11.21
CA ALA A 58 1.19 -1.78 -11.94
C ALA A 58 2.12 -2.97 -12.14
N PHE A 59 2.78 -3.02 -13.30
CA PHE A 59 3.97 -3.86 -13.47
C PHE A 59 5.20 -3.11 -12.94
N VAL A 60 6.05 -3.70 -12.11
CA VAL A 60 6.06 -5.08 -11.58
C VAL A 60 5.11 -5.25 -10.41
N THR A 61 4.34 -6.35 -10.38
CA THR A 61 3.38 -6.68 -9.31
C THR A 61 4.10 -7.15 -8.05
N LEU A 62 4.77 -6.21 -7.39
CA LEU A 62 5.45 -6.33 -6.11
C LEU A 62 4.87 -5.28 -5.17
N SER A 63 4.91 -5.55 -3.86
CA SER A 63 4.33 -4.71 -2.82
C SER A 63 4.75 -3.23 -2.89
N ALA A 64 6.05 -2.92 -2.78
CA ALA A 64 6.51 -1.52 -2.73
C ALA A 64 6.14 -0.73 -4.01
N PRO A 65 6.41 -1.25 -5.23
CA PRO A 65 6.01 -0.56 -6.45
C PRO A 65 4.49 -0.33 -6.55
N SER A 66 3.69 -1.37 -6.31
CA SER A 66 2.22 -1.28 -6.40
C SER A 66 1.64 -0.33 -5.36
N MET A 67 2.06 -0.42 -4.09
CA MET A 67 1.58 0.45 -3.03
C MET A 67 1.95 1.92 -3.27
N TYR A 68 3.13 2.18 -3.83
CA TYR A 68 3.54 3.53 -4.16
C TYR A 68 2.83 4.07 -5.41
N THR A 69 2.49 3.21 -6.38
CA THR A 69 1.58 3.55 -7.47
C THR A 69 0.21 3.98 -6.92
N ILE A 70 -0.37 3.23 -5.99
CA ILE A 70 -1.66 3.59 -5.36
C ILE A 70 -1.57 4.93 -4.65
N ALA A 71 -0.48 5.18 -3.92
CA ALA A 71 -0.30 6.41 -3.16
C ALA A 71 -0.04 7.64 -4.03
N THR A 72 0.53 7.49 -5.22
CA THR A 72 1.01 8.62 -6.06
C THR A 72 0.22 8.80 -7.35
N GLY A 73 -0.51 7.78 -7.80
CA GLY A 73 -1.14 7.74 -9.13
C GLY A 73 -0.16 7.63 -10.30
N LEU A 74 1.12 7.32 -10.04
CA LEU A 74 2.17 7.23 -11.05
C LEU A 74 2.57 5.77 -11.32
N HIS A 75 3.13 5.48 -12.48
CA HIS A 75 3.75 4.19 -12.75
C HIS A 75 5.12 4.05 -12.06
N PRO A 76 5.63 2.82 -11.83
CA PRO A 76 6.94 2.61 -11.20
C PRO A 76 8.11 3.33 -11.85
N GLU A 77 8.13 3.43 -13.19
CA GLU A 77 9.15 4.19 -13.92
C GLU A 77 9.10 5.71 -13.65
N SER A 78 7.96 6.23 -13.19
CA SER A 78 7.77 7.65 -12.88
C SER A 78 7.96 7.95 -11.39
N HIS A 79 7.51 7.07 -10.49
CA HIS A 79 7.69 7.27 -9.05
C HIS A 79 8.98 6.70 -8.47
N GLY A 80 9.77 5.94 -9.24
CA GLY A 80 11.13 5.50 -8.86
C GLY A 80 11.21 4.30 -7.91
N VAL A 81 10.16 4.02 -7.11
CA VAL A 81 10.06 2.77 -6.31
C VAL A 81 9.80 1.55 -7.22
N VAL A 82 10.85 0.97 -7.81
CA VAL A 82 10.71 -0.07 -8.86
C VAL A 82 10.89 -1.51 -8.36
N HIS A 83 11.20 -1.71 -7.07
CA HIS A 83 11.37 -3.03 -6.47
C HIS A 83 11.09 -3.00 -4.95
N ASN A 84 10.78 -4.16 -4.35
CA ASN A 84 10.70 -4.33 -2.88
C ASN A 84 12.05 -4.20 -2.15
N LEU A 85 13.14 -4.17 -2.91
CA LEU A 85 14.49 -4.12 -2.38
C LEU A 85 15.11 -2.82 -2.88
N TYR A 86 15.59 -2.00 -1.97
CA TYR A 86 16.44 -0.88 -2.32
C TYR A 86 17.67 -1.43 -3.04
N TYR A 87 18.07 -0.75 -4.10
CA TYR A 87 19.35 -0.96 -4.75
C TYR A 87 19.83 0.31 -5.44
N ASP A 88 21.14 0.40 -5.61
CA ASP A 88 21.80 1.40 -6.43
C ASP A 88 22.72 0.67 -7.44
N PRO A 89 22.44 0.76 -8.75
CA PRO A 89 23.24 0.09 -9.75
C PRO A 89 24.63 0.72 -9.96
N GLU A 90 24.86 1.98 -9.56
CA GLU A 90 26.15 2.65 -9.69
C GLU A 90 27.12 2.24 -8.58
N THR A 91 26.64 2.17 -7.34
CA THR A 91 27.44 1.75 -6.19
C THR A 91 27.42 0.24 -5.94
N GLY A 92 26.39 -0.45 -6.47
CA GLY A 92 26.12 -1.87 -6.22
C GLY A 92 25.49 -2.15 -4.86
N GLU A 93 25.11 -1.11 -4.10
CA GLU A 93 24.43 -1.26 -2.82
C GLU A 93 23.04 -1.86 -3.00
N LYS A 94 22.63 -2.69 -2.03
CA LYS A 94 21.28 -3.27 -2.00
C LYS A 94 20.89 -3.72 -0.60
N THR A 95 19.61 -3.64 -0.29
CA THR A 95 19.07 -4.27 0.91
C THR A 95 18.91 -5.79 0.73
N THR A 96 18.93 -6.52 1.84
CA THR A 96 18.79 -7.98 1.86
C THR A 96 17.35 -8.45 2.12
N SER A 97 16.45 -7.54 2.51
CA SER A 97 15.05 -7.85 2.79
C SER A 97 14.14 -6.65 2.54
N TYR A 98 12.85 -6.93 2.31
CA TYR A 98 11.82 -5.91 2.19
C TYR A 98 11.79 -4.99 3.42
N SER A 99 11.80 -5.57 4.63
CA SER A 99 11.78 -4.84 5.89
C SER A 99 12.96 -3.88 6.06
N ALA A 100 14.13 -4.21 5.49
CA ALA A 100 15.27 -3.30 5.48
C ALA A 100 15.02 -2.11 4.52
N THR A 101 14.44 -2.35 3.35
CA THR A 101 14.07 -1.31 2.36
C THR A 101 13.10 -0.28 2.92
N LEU A 102 12.12 -0.72 3.72
CA LEU A 102 11.17 0.19 4.37
C LEU A 102 11.89 1.28 5.17
N ASN A 103 13.11 1.01 5.64
CA ASN A 103 13.90 1.94 6.43
C ASN A 103 14.78 2.92 5.62
N VAL A 104 14.89 2.76 4.31
CA VAL A 104 15.75 3.58 3.43
C VAL A 104 14.97 4.78 2.91
N SER A 105 15.29 5.99 3.40
CA SER A 105 14.54 7.21 3.06
C SER A 105 14.62 7.56 1.58
N GLU A 106 15.81 7.51 0.97
CA GLU A 106 15.98 7.85 -0.45
C GLU A 106 15.24 6.89 -1.40
N TRP A 107 14.81 5.71 -0.93
CA TRP A 107 13.99 4.82 -1.74
C TRP A 107 12.58 5.37 -1.93
N TRP A 108 12.05 6.08 -0.93
CA TRP A 108 10.68 6.62 -0.94
C TRP A 108 10.65 8.08 -1.40
N ASP A 109 11.62 8.89 -0.99
CA ASP A 109 11.70 10.30 -1.39
C ASP A 109 12.37 10.48 -2.75
N THR A 110 11.65 10.08 -3.80
CA THR A 110 12.08 10.20 -5.21
C THR A 110 11.71 11.55 -5.83
N GLY A 111 11.18 12.49 -5.03
CA GLY A 111 10.70 13.80 -5.46
C GLY A 111 9.23 13.82 -5.93
N VAL A 112 8.57 12.67 -6.01
CA VAL A 112 7.12 12.59 -6.30
C VAL A 112 6.29 12.79 -5.05
N GLU A 113 5.00 13.07 -5.23
CA GLU A 113 4.10 13.42 -4.13
C GLU A 113 3.07 12.30 -3.88
N PRO A 114 3.20 11.54 -2.78
CA PRO A 114 2.18 10.60 -2.36
C PRO A 114 1.02 11.31 -1.62
N ILE A 115 -0.13 10.65 -1.55
CA ILE A 115 -1.39 11.22 -1.06
C ILE A 115 -1.30 11.83 0.34
N TRP A 116 -0.49 11.26 1.24
CA TRP A 116 -0.28 11.85 2.57
C TRP A 116 0.45 13.19 2.50
N VAL A 117 1.43 13.34 1.60
CA VAL A 117 2.12 14.62 1.40
C VAL A 117 1.15 15.63 0.81
N THR A 118 0.36 15.25 -0.21
CA THR A 118 -0.66 16.11 -0.81
C THR A 118 -1.69 16.59 0.22
N ALA A 119 -2.16 15.70 1.09
CA ALA A 119 -3.10 16.05 2.17
C ALA A 119 -2.47 17.05 3.16
N LYS A 120 -1.26 16.77 3.65
CA LYS A 120 -0.52 17.68 4.56
C LYS A 120 -0.28 19.06 3.94
N LEU A 121 0.06 19.13 2.65
CA LEU A 121 0.25 20.39 1.93
C LEU A 121 -1.03 21.22 1.81
N GLN A 122 -2.20 20.55 1.84
CA GLN A 122 -3.51 21.21 1.85
C GLN A 122 -4.03 21.52 3.26
N GLY A 123 -3.20 21.30 4.29
CA GLY A 123 -3.55 21.58 5.68
C GLY A 123 -4.41 20.51 6.34
N LEU A 124 -4.54 19.33 5.72
CA LEU A 124 -5.26 18.19 6.27
C LEU A 124 -4.36 17.37 7.21
N SER A 125 -5.00 16.69 8.16
CA SER A 125 -4.38 15.81 9.14
C SER A 125 -4.31 14.37 8.65
N VAL A 126 -3.18 13.70 8.89
CA VAL A 126 -2.89 12.37 8.34
C VAL A 126 -2.37 11.41 9.39
N GLY A 127 -3.02 10.26 9.52
CA GLY A 127 -2.52 9.10 10.24
C GLY A 127 -1.99 8.03 9.28
N ASN A 128 -0.83 7.46 9.60
CA ASN A 128 -0.30 6.30 8.89
C ASN A 128 -0.20 5.08 9.81
N ILE A 129 -0.99 4.04 9.53
CA ILE A 129 -0.93 2.75 10.21
C ILE A 129 -0.27 1.75 9.27
N MET A 130 1.05 1.65 9.38
CA MET A 130 1.88 0.66 8.71
C MET A 130 1.85 0.67 7.18
N TYR A 131 1.32 1.72 6.53
CA TYR A 131 1.39 1.84 5.08
C TYR A 131 2.85 2.11 4.66
N PRO A 132 3.43 1.30 3.75
CA PRO A 132 4.81 1.46 3.31
C PRO A 132 5.10 2.82 2.67
N GLY A 133 6.28 3.38 2.97
CA GLY A 133 6.67 4.73 2.57
C GLY A 133 6.10 5.84 3.45
N GLY A 134 4.90 5.68 4.01
CA GLY A 134 4.26 6.67 4.89
C GLY A 134 4.95 6.87 6.25
N MET A 135 5.95 6.04 6.60
CA MET A 135 6.75 6.23 7.82
C MET A 135 8.05 7.01 7.58
N LYS A 136 8.33 7.40 6.33
CA LYS A 136 9.51 8.18 5.94
C LYS A 136 9.12 9.58 5.56
N GLU A 137 10.06 10.49 5.78
CA GLU A 137 9.95 11.85 5.29
C GLU A 137 10.04 11.83 3.77
N VAL A 138 9.04 12.41 3.11
CA VAL A 138 9.00 12.59 1.66
C VAL A 138 8.78 14.08 1.40
N LYS A 139 9.68 14.73 0.66
CA LYS A 139 9.65 16.19 0.43
C LYS A 139 9.60 17.02 1.72
N GLY A 140 10.27 16.55 2.78
CA GLY A 140 10.27 17.22 4.08
C GLY A 140 8.98 17.07 4.89
N ILE A 141 8.07 16.16 4.49
CA ILE A 141 6.75 16.01 5.08
C ILE A 141 6.56 14.58 5.60
N VAL A 142 5.98 14.46 6.79
CA VAL A 142 5.58 13.21 7.45
C VAL A 142 4.12 13.29 7.92
N PRO A 143 3.41 12.15 8.02
CA PRO A 143 2.11 12.08 8.69
C PRO A 143 2.17 12.55 10.16
N ASP A 144 1.03 13.01 10.69
CA ASP A 144 0.90 13.51 12.06
C ASP A 144 1.10 12.42 13.11
N LYS A 145 0.61 11.20 12.83
CA LYS A 145 0.89 10.00 13.63
C LYS A 145 1.27 8.84 12.74
N ILE A 146 2.20 8.02 13.23
CA ILE A 146 2.77 6.90 12.50
C ILE A 146 2.83 5.67 13.42
N ILE A 147 2.23 4.58 12.98
CA ILE A 147 2.63 3.23 13.39
C ILE A 147 3.54 2.67 12.29
N PRO A 148 4.82 2.41 12.58
CA PRO A 148 5.77 2.01 11.55
C PRO A 148 5.51 0.57 11.10
N SER A 149 5.81 0.30 9.84
CA SER A 149 5.65 -1.00 9.20
C SER A 149 6.91 -1.86 9.36
N ASP A 150 7.51 -1.90 10.55
CA ASP A 150 8.69 -2.74 10.78
C ASP A 150 8.33 -4.14 11.30
N SER A 151 9.35 -4.99 11.40
CA SER A 151 9.19 -6.37 11.83
C SER A 151 8.50 -6.51 13.18
N TRP A 152 8.69 -5.59 14.11
CA TRP A 152 8.05 -5.70 15.42
C TRP A 152 6.53 -5.50 15.31
N TRP A 153 6.08 -4.48 14.59
CA TRP A 153 4.65 -4.17 14.49
C TRP A 153 3.85 -5.21 13.72
N TRP A 154 4.40 -5.79 12.65
CA TRP A 154 3.72 -6.87 11.91
C TRP A 154 3.35 -8.06 12.80
N TRP A 155 4.21 -8.42 13.76
CA TRP A 155 3.97 -9.56 14.65
C TRP A 155 3.17 -9.22 15.90
N ASN A 156 3.19 -7.96 16.34
CA ASN A 156 2.64 -7.56 17.64
C ASN A 156 1.35 -6.74 17.57
N MET A 157 0.93 -6.28 16.38
CA MET A 157 -0.32 -5.54 16.22
C MET A 157 -1.23 -6.26 15.22
N SER A 158 -2.31 -6.83 15.73
CA SER A 158 -3.35 -7.51 14.95
C SER A 158 -4.11 -6.53 14.05
N LEU A 159 -4.81 -7.05 13.04
CA LEU A 159 -5.60 -6.21 12.15
C LEU A 159 -6.75 -5.52 12.90
N ASP A 160 -7.38 -6.19 13.87
CA ASP A 160 -8.41 -5.60 14.72
C ASP A 160 -7.87 -4.40 15.52
N GLU A 161 -6.68 -4.52 16.13
CA GLU A 161 -6.05 -3.39 16.83
C GLU A 161 -5.73 -2.22 15.88
N ARG A 162 -5.36 -2.51 14.62
CA ARG A 162 -5.11 -1.48 13.61
C ARG A 162 -6.41 -0.79 13.19
N VAL A 163 -7.50 -1.54 13.04
CA VAL A 163 -8.85 -1.01 12.76
C VAL A 163 -9.33 -0.12 13.90
N ASP A 164 -9.20 -0.60 15.15
CA ASP A 164 -9.59 0.16 16.35
C ASP A 164 -8.83 1.49 16.43
N LEU A 165 -7.52 1.46 16.15
CA LEU A 165 -6.70 2.66 16.16
C LEU A 165 -7.07 3.63 15.02
N ALA A 166 -7.43 3.12 13.84
CA ALA A 166 -7.89 3.95 12.74
C ALA A 166 -9.15 4.72 13.11
N ILE A 167 -10.13 4.05 13.72
CA ILE A 167 -11.37 4.69 14.19
C ILE A 167 -11.07 5.67 15.32
N GLN A 168 -10.23 5.28 16.28
CA GLN A 168 -9.81 6.16 17.36
C GLN A 168 -9.21 7.47 16.81
N TRP A 169 -8.33 7.41 15.82
CA TRP A 169 -7.74 8.61 15.21
C TRP A 169 -8.76 9.48 14.46
N LEU A 170 -9.79 8.89 13.86
CA LEU A 170 -10.87 9.67 13.24
C LEU A 170 -11.73 10.40 14.27
N VAL A 171 -12.01 9.76 15.42
CA VAL A 171 -12.93 10.27 16.45
C VAL A 171 -12.24 11.23 17.43
N GLU A 172 -11.06 10.85 17.93
CA GLU A 172 -10.38 11.59 19.01
C GLU A 172 -9.43 12.66 18.48
N ASP A 173 -8.72 12.36 17.40
CA ASP A 173 -7.72 13.25 16.81
C ASP A 173 -8.25 14.04 15.60
N ASP A 174 -9.49 13.77 15.20
CA ASP A 174 -10.18 14.41 14.09
C ASP A 174 -9.43 14.25 12.74
N PHE A 175 -8.78 13.11 12.51
CA PHE A 175 -7.99 12.93 11.28
C PHE A 175 -8.82 12.97 9.99
N ASP A 176 -8.27 13.60 8.95
CA ASP A 176 -8.89 13.71 7.62
C ASP A 176 -8.57 12.50 6.73
N LEU A 177 -7.36 11.96 6.85
CA LEU A 177 -6.88 10.78 6.11
C LEU A 177 -6.21 9.79 7.06
N VAL A 178 -6.64 8.53 7.02
CA VAL A 178 -5.96 7.41 7.67
C VAL A 178 -5.56 6.38 6.63
N LEU A 179 -4.26 6.12 6.53
CA LEU A 179 -3.71 5.00 5.78
C LEU A 179 -3.70 3.77 6.68
N LEU A 180 -4.31 2.67 6.24
CA LEU A 180 -4.43 1.43 7.00
C LEU A 180 -3.90 0.26 6.18
N TYR A 181 -3.02 -0.55 6.76
CA TYR A 181 -2.38 -1.66 6.07
C TYR A 181 -2.59 -3.01 6.76
N ALA A 182 -2.94 -4.04 5.96
CA ALA A 182 -2.97 -5.44 6.35
C ALA A 182 -1.94 -6.25 5.54
N ASP A 183 -1.06 -6.99 6.24
CA ASP A 183 0.00 -7.85 5.68
C ASP A 183 -0.48 -9.26 5.25
N LYS A 184 -1.76 -9.54 5.45
CA LYS A 184 -2.41 -10.79 5.07
C LYS A 184 -3.50 -10.47 4.04
N PRO A 185 -3.79 -11.37 3.08
CA PRO A 185 -3.32 -12.76 3.03
C PRO A 185 -1.91 -13.00 2.43
N ASP A 186 -1.23 -11.98 1.90
CA ASP A 186 0.06 -12.10 1.20
C ASP A 186 1.08 -13.03 1.87
N THR A 187 1.41 -12.75 3.14
CA THR A 187 2.42 -13.52 3.89
C THR A 187 2.10 -15.01 3.99
N LEU A 188 0.81 -15.36 4.07
CA LEU A 188 0.34 -16.75 4.13
C LEU A 188 0.27 -17.39 2.75
N CYS A 189 -0.10 -16.63 1.71
CA CYS A 189 -0.03 -17.09 0.33
C CYS A 189 1.41 -17.46 -0.04
N HIS A 190 2.40 -16.64 0.34
CA HIS A 190 3.81 -16.95 0.15
C HIS A 190 4.25 -18.24 0.86
N THR A 191 3.75 -18.48 2.07
CA THR A 191 4.20 -19.59 2.91
C THR A 191 3.52 -20.92 2.55
N PHE A 192 2.22 -20.88 2.29
CA PHE A 192 1.37 -22.08 2.19
C PHE A 192 0.70 -22.27 0.82
N GLY A 193 0.73 -21.26 -0.05
CA GLY A 193 0.00 -21.24 -1.32
C GLY A 193 -1.44 -20.77 -1.17
N THR A 194 -1.99 -20.24 -2.27
CA THR A 194 -3.29 -19.54 -2.31
C THR A 194 -4.48 -20.38 -1.88
N ASP A 195 -4.39 -21.70 -2.10
CA ASP A 195 -5.52 -22.63 -1.91
C ASP A 195 -5.43 -23.36 -0.56
N SER A 196 -4.51 -22.92 0.31
CA SER A 196 -4.26 -23.58 1.59
C SER A 196 -5.35 -23.26 2.62
N PRO A 197 -5.63 -24.19 3.56
CA PRO A 197 -6.53 -23.92 4.68
C PRO A 197 -6.10 -22.71 5.53
N ALA A 198 -4.80 -22.43 5.62
CA ALA A 198 -4.26 -21.28 6.33
C ALA A 198 -4.65 -19.95 5.66
N VAL A 199 -4.59 -19.87 4.32
CA VAL A 199 -5.07 -18.70 3.58
C VAL A 199 -6.57 -18.53 3.73
N LYS A 200 -7.36 -19.63 3.62
CA LYS A 200 -8.81 -19.56 3.83
C LYS A 200 -9.17 -19.01 5.22
N ALA A 201 -8.57 -19.55 6.28
CA ALA A 201 -8.81 -19.08 7.64
C ALA A 201 -8.39 -17.60 7.86
N SER A 202 -7.36 -17.15 7.14
CA SER A 202 -6.96 -15.75 7.17
C SER A 202 -7.95 -14.83 6.48
N LEU A 203 -8.54 -15.26 5.35
CA LEU A 203 -9.59 -14.49 4.69
C LEU A 203 -10.83 -14.37 5.59
N ASP A 204 -11.21 -15.45 6.28
CA ASP A 204 -12.30 -15.42 7.27
C ASP A 204 -12.00 -14.41 8.40
N SER A 205 -10.74 -14.34 8.86
CA SER A 205 -10.33 -13.39 9.90
C SER A 205 -10.30 -11.94 9.41
N ILE A 206 -9.86 -11.70 8.16
CA ILE A 206 -9.89 -10.36 7.54
C ILE A 206 -11.34 -9.89 7.36
N ASP A 207 -12.25 -10.78 6.96
CA ASP A 207 -13.68 -10.46 6.85
C ASP A 207 -14.27 -10.02 8.20
N LEU A 208 -13.89 -10.66 9.31
CA LEU A 208 -14.28 -10.22 10.66
C LEU A 208 -13.72 -8.82 11.01
N SER A 209 -12.47 -8.52 10.64
CA SER A 209 -11.90 -7.18 10.83
C SER A 209 -12.58 -6.13 9.95
N VAL A 210 -13.02 -6.49 8.74
CA VAL A 210 -13.83 -5.61 7.88
C VAL A 210 -15.20 -5.36 8.51
N GLN A 211 -15.88 -6.40 9.02
CA GLN A 211 -17.13 -6.23 9.76
C GLN A 211 -16.95 -5.27 10.93
N ARG A 212 -15.89 -5.49 11.74
CA ARG A 212 -15.54 -4.64 12.87
C ARG A 212 -15.32 -3.18 12.47
N LEU A 213 -14.64 -2.93 11.35
CA LEU A 213 -14.42 -1.58 10.85
C LEU A 213 -15.74 -0.85 10.58
N PHE A 214 -16.66 -1.51 9.86
CA PHE A 214 -17.95 -0.90 9.52
C PHE A 214 -18.89 -0.79 10.72
N ASP A 215 -18.88 -1.78 11.62
CA ASP A 215 -19.62 -1.70 12.89
C ASP A 215 -19.15 -0.47 13.70
N GLN A 216 -17.84 -0.25 13.81
CA GLN A 216 -17.31 0.90 14.54
C GLN A 216 -17.60 2.24 13.86
N ILE A 217 -17.63 2.29 12.53
CA ILE A 217 -18.07 3.50 11.81
C ILE A 217 -19.51 3.85 12.21
N GLU A 218 -20.40 2.86 12.26
CA GLU A 218 -21.79 3.08 12.66
C GLU A 218 -21.91 3.46 14.14
N GLU A 219 -21.28 2.69 15.04
CA GLU A 219 -21.34 2.88 16.49
C GLU A 219 -20.77 4.25 16.94
N ASN A 220 -19.78 4.78 16.22
CA ASN A 220 -19.17 6.09 16.52
C ASN A 220 -19.84 7.24 15.76
N GLY A 221 -20.96 7.02 15.06
CA GLY A 221 -21.68 8.07 14.34
C GLY A 221 -20.91 8.64 13.14
N LEU A 222 -19.96 7.88 12.61
CA LEU A 222 -19.16 8.25 11.43
C LEU A 222 -19.85 7.88 10.10
N SER A 223 -21.02 7.25 10.17
CA SER A 223 -21.85 6.93 9.01
C SER A 223 -22.20 8.19 8.21
N GLY A 224 -21.72 8.25 6.97
CA GLY A 224 -21.93 9.38 6.06
C GLY A 224 -20.88 10.50 6.15
N SER A 225 -19.94 10.43 7.10
CA SER A 225 -18.81 11.37 7.22
C SER A 225 -17.45 10.74 6.89
N VAL A 226 -17.39 9.42 6.69
CA VAL A 226 -16.18 8.69 6.32
C VAL A 226 -16.37 7.92 5.01
N ASN A 227 -15.41 8.04 4.11
CA ASN A 227 -15.24 7.18 2.94
C ASN A 227 -14.18 6.12 3.24
N VAL A 228 -14.50 4.84 3.04
CA VAL A 228 -13.53 3.75 3.11
C VAL A 228 -13.20 3.28 1.69
N ILE A 229 -11.93 3.39 1.31
CA ILE A 229 -11.40 2.90 0.04
C ILE A 229 -10.58 1.64 0.35
N MET A 230 -11.14 0.47 0.07
CA MET A 230 -10.44 -0.81 0.21
C MET A 230 -9.78 -1.21 -1.12
N VAL A 231 -8.48 -1.48 -1.09
CA VAL A 231 -7.69 -1.84 -2.27
C VAL A 231 -6.68 -2.95 -1.95
N SER A 232 -6.17 -3.58 -3.01
CA SER A 232 -5.04 -4.51 -2.91
C SER A 232 -3.95 -4.10 -3.90
N ASP A 233 -2.70 -4.35 -3.55
CA ASP A 233 -1.52 -4.01 -4.33
C ASP A 233 -1.26 -5.00 -5.48
N HIS A 234 -1.51 -6.30 -5.25
CA HIS A 234 -1.38 -7.37 -6.23
C HIS A 234 -2.14 -8.64 -5.81
N GLY A 235 -2.23 -9.62 -6.72
CA GLY A 235 -2.73 -10.96 -6.42
C GLY A 235 -1.63 -12.01 -6.29
N HIS A 236 -2.02 -13.23 -5.89
CA HIS A 236 -1.12 -14.38 -5.83
C HIS A 236 -1.42 -15.44 -6.89
N MET A 237 -0.40 -16.22 -7.21
CA MET A 237 -0.53 -17.46 -7.97
C MET A 237 0.37 -18.56 -7.41
N ASN A 238 -0.12 -19.80 -7.41
CA ASN A 238 0.69 -20.96 -7.06
C ASN A 238 1.65 -21.29 -8.20
N PHE A 239 2.91 -21.57 -7.87
CA PHE A 239 3.89 -22.10 -8.81
C PHE A 239 4.36 -23.49 -8.38
N LEU A 240 4.70 -24.32 -9.36
CA LEU A 240 5.20 -25.67 -9.09
C LEU A 240 6.67 -25.60 -8.66
N ARG A 241 6.97 -26.07 -7.45
CA ARG A 241 8.35 -26.26 -7.00
C ARG A 241 9.11 -27.13 -8.01
N GLY A 242 10.33 -26.71 -8.35
CA GLY A 242 11.17 -27.39 -9.34
C GLY A 242 11.01 -26.90 -10.78
N LYS A 243 9.99 -26.09 -11.09
CA LYS A 243 9.88 -25.38 -12.38
C LYS A 243 10.46 -23.96 -12.26
N GLN A 244 11.75 -23.87 -11.94
CA GLN A 244 12.45 -22.60 -11.78
C GLN A 244 13.54 -22.48 -12.84
N VAL A 245 13.62 -21.32 -13.50
CA VAL A 245 14.76 -20.97 -14.33
C VAL A 245 15.86 -20.44 -13.41
N ARG A 246 16.99 -21.14 -13.37
CA ARG A 246 18.19 -20.67 -12.69
C ARG A 246 19.01 -19.87 -13.68
N LEU A 247 18.96 -18.55 -13.56
CA LEU A 247 19.54 -17.64 -14.55
C LEU A 247 21.02 -17.96 -14.88
N PHE A 248 21.84 -18.24 -13.86
CA PHE A 248 23.27 -18.53 -14.01
C PHE A 248 23.59 -19.93 -14.57
N ASP A 249 22.59 -20.78 -14.81
CA ASP A 249 22.78 -22.01 -15.58
C ASP A 249 22.95 -21.69 -17.09
N TYR A 250 22.57 -20.48 -17.51
CA TYR A 250 22.54 -20.06 -18.91
C TYR A 250 23.44 -18.85 -19.21
N ILE A 251 23.66 -17.97 -18.23
CA ILE A 251 24.53 -16.80 -18.37
C ILE A 251 25.77 -16.92 -17.48
N ASN A 252 26.90 -16.36 -17.93
CA ASN A 252 28.10 -16.29 -17.11
C ASN A 252 28.02 -15.06 -16.18
N GLY A 253 27.99 -15.29 -14.87
CA GLY A 253 27.96 -14.23 -13.87
C GLY A 253 29.12 -13.23 -13.96
N SER A 254 30.28 -13.62 -14.52
CA SER A 254 31.40 -12.70 -14.73
C SER A 254 31.11 -11.61 -15.77
N ASP A 255 30.12 -11.81 -16.64
CA ASP A 255 29.68 -10.85 -17.65
C ASP A 255 28.59 -9.90 -17.13
N ILE A 256 28.15 -10.05 -15.88
CA ILE A 256 27.09 -9.26 -15.25
C ILE A 256 27.71 -8.20 -14.33
N GLU A 257 27.23 -6.97 -14.48
CA GLU A 257 27.62 -5.81 -13.67
C GLU A 257 26.70 -5.69 -12.45
N PHE A 258 25.39 -5.79 -12.68
CA PHE A 258 24.38 -5.71 -11.63
C PHE A 258 23.24 -6.70 -11.89
N HIS A 259 22.60 -7.21 -10.83
CA HIS A 259 21.39 -8.01 -10.96
C HIS A 259 20.48 -7.96 -9.72
N MET A 260 19.18 -7.98 -10.00
CA MET A 260 18.09 -8.28 -9.07
C MET A 260 17.40 -9.55 -9.55
N ALA A 261 17.93 -10.70 -9.16
CA ALA A 261 17.45 -12.02 -9.58
C ALA A 261 17.17 -12.89 -8.34
N ASN A 262 16.64 -12.26 -7.31
CA ASN A 262 16.73 -12.73 -5.93
C ASN A 262 15.56 -13.64 -5.57
N TYR A 263 14.38 -13.41 -6.18
CA TYR A 263 13.16 -14.19 -6.01
C TYR A 263 12.10 -13.73 -7.01
N GLY A 264 11.03 -14.52 -7.15
CA GLY A 264 9.81 -14.12 -7.84
C GLY A 264 9.82 -14.35 -9.37
N PRO A 265 8.76 -13.88 -10.06
CA PRO A 265 8.54 -14.12 -11.48
C PRO A 265 9.32 -13.15 -12.39
N THR A 266 9.98 -12.14 -11.82
CA THR A 266 10.70 -11.11 -12.57
C THR A 266 12.12 -10.97 -12.05
N PHE A 267 13.05 -10.68 -12.96
CA PHE A 267 14.43 -10.38 -12.61
C PHE A 267 14.92 -9.19 -13.44
N GLN A 268 15.92 -8.48 -12.91
CA GLN A 268 16.63 -7.43 -13.59
C GLN A 268 18.10 -7.81 -13.70
N ILE A 269 18.71 -7.57 -14.86
CA ILE A 269 20.14 -7.77 -15.08
C ILE A 269 20.72 -6.63 -15.89
N LEU A 270 21.90 -6.18 -15.49
CA LEU A 270 22.73 -5.24 -16.23
C LEU A 270 24.01 -5.95 -16.65
N PRO A 271 24.19 -6.23 -17.95
CA PRO A 271 25.46 -6.75 -18.47
C PRO A 271 26.56 -5.71 -18.36
N LYS A 272 27.81 -6.16 -18.17
CA LYS A 272 28.98 -5.29 -18.32
C LYS A 272 29.06 -4.71 -19.73
N GLU A 273 29.76 -3.59 -19.86
CA GLU A 273 30.00 -2.96 -21.16
C GLU A 273 30.53 -3.97 -22.21
N GLY A 274 29.93 -3.96 -23.40
CA GLY A 274 30.24 -4.88 -24.49
C GLY A 274 29.74 -6.33 -24.30
N LYS A 275 29.02 -6.66 -23.22
CA LYS A 275 28.48 -8.01 -22.97
C LYS A 275 26.99 -8.18 -23.27
N LEU A 276 26.29 -7.11 -23.62
CA LEU A 276 24.84 -7.11 -23.83
C LEU A 276 24.36 -8.23 -24.77
N GLU A 277 24.91 -8.31 -25.99
CA GLU A 277 24.48 -9.32 -26.96
C GLU A 277 24.76 -10.75 -26.48
N LYS A 278 25.90 -10.97 -25.83
CA LYS A 278 26.25 -12.28 -25.26
C LYS A 278 25.25 -12.70 -24.18
N VAL A 279 24.91 -11.79 -23.27
CA VAL A 279 23.96 -12.07 -22.18
C VAL A 279 22.54 -12.23 -22.72
N ARG A 280 22.12 -11.38 -23.66
CA ARG A 280 20.79 -11.41 -24.27
C ARG A 280 20.52 -12.73 -25.01
N LEU A 281 21.45 -13.16 -25.87
CA LEU A 281 21.31 -14.41 -26.62
C LEU A 281 21.25 -15.63 -25.71
N SER A 282 21.92 -15.57 -24.56
CA SER A 282 21.88 -16.61 -23.52
C SER A 282 20.63 -16.56 -22.64
N ALA A 283 19.87 -15.46 -22.61
CA ALA A 283 18.75 -15.24 -21.69
C ALA A 283 17.34 -15.39 -22.33
N CYS A 284 17.25 -15.64 -23.64
CA CYS A 284 15.99 -15.97 -24.31
C CYS A 284 15.70 -17.47 -24.15
N PHE A 285 14.76 -17.83 -23.28
CA PHE A 285 14.26 -19.19 -23.06
C PHE A 285 12.81 -19.32 -23.51
#